data_AF-A0AAV8WX37-F1
#
_entry.id   AF-A0AAV8WX37-F1
#
_cell.length_a   1.000
_cell.length_b   1.000
_cell.length_c   1.000
_cell.angle_alpha   90.00
_cell.angle_beta   90.00
_cell.angle_gamma   90.00
#
_symmetry.space_group_name_H-M   'P 1'
#
loop_
_entity.id
_entity.type
_entity.pdbx_description
1 polymer ?
#
loop_
_entity_poly.entity_id
_entity_poly.type
_entity_poly.pdbx_seq_one_letter_code
_entity_poly.pdbx_strand_id
1 'polypeptide(L)' 'MWTVFDDFISNYQSPYPPFYYVTIDEKLEAFRRRCGFRQYIPNKPSKYGIKMLALADSKTFCV' A
#
# COMPACT_ATOMS: atom_id res chain seq x y z
N MET A 1 11.96 -10.88 7.46
CA MET A 1 11.57 -9.61 6.80
C MET A 1 10.34 -9.82 5.94
N TRP A 2 10.35 -10.80 5.03
CA TRP A 2 9.16 -11.23 4.27
C TRP A 2 8.06 -11.81 5.18
N THR A 3 8.45 -12.65 6.14
CA THR A 3 7.53 -13.26 7.12
C THR A 3 6.63 -12.26 7.85
N VAL A 4 7.18 -11.13 8.28
CA VAL A 4 6.42 -10.08 8.99
C VAL A 4 5.39 -9.42 8.05
N PHE A 5 5.71 -9.28 6.77
CA PHE A 5 4.80 -8.75 5.77
C PHE A 5 3.68 -9.74 5.45
N ASP A 6 4.01 -11.03 5.34
CA ASP A 6 3.03 -12.08 5.08
C ASP A 6 2.06 -12.24 6.27
N ASP A 7 2.58 -12.19 7.50
CA ASP A 7 1.78 -12.19 8.72
C ASP A 7 0.88 -10.93 8.80
N PHE A 8 1.37 -9.78 8.37
CA PHE A 8 0.58 -8.56 8.32
C PHE A 8 -0.57 -8.66 7.29
N ILE A 9 -0.27 -9.14 6.08
CA ILE A 9 -1.26 -9.29 5.00
C ILE A 9 -2.34 -10.30 5.40
N SER A 10 -1.95 -11.45 5.96
CA SER A 10 -2.90 -12.49 6.38
C SER A 10 -3.85 -12.02 7.47
N ASN A 11 -3.38 -11.19 8.41
CA ASN A 11 -4.23 -10.59 9.44
C ASN A 11 -5.27 -9.60 8.87
N TYR A 12 -4.93 -8.86 7.82
CA TYR A 12 -5.87 -7.91 7.19
C TYR A 12 -6.88 -8.60 6.25
N GLN A 13 -6.49 -9.69 5.60
CA GLN A 13 -7.37 -10.42 4.66
C GLN A 13 -8.41 -11.31 5.34
N SER A 14 -8.12 -11.79 6.56
CA SER A 14 -8.99 -12.75 7.28
C SER A 14 -10.37 -12.18 7.68
N PRO A 15 -10.51 -10.96 8.24
CA PRO A 15 -11.79 -10.46 8.75
C PRO A 15 -12.69 -9.75 7.74
N TYR A 16 -12.16 -9.26 6.61
CA TYR A 16 -12.90 -8.42 5.66
C TYR A 16 -12.82 -8.94 4.22
N PRO A 17 -13.78 -9.77 3.77
CA PRO A 17 -13.89 -10.06 2.35
C PRO A 17 -14.23 -8.75 1.61
N PRO A 18 -13.52 -8.42 0.51
CA PRO A 18 -13.81 -7.21 -0.24
C PRO A 18 -15.23 -7.24 -0.82
N PHE A 19 -15.92 -6.10 -0.81
CA PHE A 19 -17.21 -5.97 -1.51
C PHE A 19 -17.03 -6.01 -3.04
N TYR A 20 -18.14 -5.96 -3.77
CA TYR A 20 -18.18 -6.06 -5.24
C TYR A 20 -17.30 -5.04 -6.00
N TYR A 21 -16.93 -3.92 -5.39
CA TYR A 21 -16.22 -2.83 -6.05
C TYR A 21 -14.94 -2.48 -5.31
N VAL A 22 -13.84 -2.91 -5.90
CA VAL A 22 -12.50 -2.77 -5.37
C VAL A 22 -11.67 -1.95 -6.35
N THR A 23 -10.86 -1.04 -5.83
CA THR A 23 -9.93 -0.23 -6.60
C THR A 23 -8.50 -0.56 -6.22
N ILE A 24 -7.64 -0.80 -7.21
CA ILE A 24 -6.21 -0.92 -7.01
C ILE A 24 -5.60 0.43 -7.31
N ASP A 25 -4.90 1.01 -6.34
CA ASP A 25 -4.19 2.27 -6.52
C ASP A 25 -2.80 2.23 -5.87
N GLU A 26 -1.95 3.14 -6.29
CA GLU A 26 -0.60 3.28 -5.80
C GLU A 26 -0.51 4.30 -4.65
N LYS A 27 -0.11 3.83 -3.47
CA LYS A 27 0.26 4.67 -2.34
C LYS A 27 1.76 4.94 -2.36
N LEU A 28 2.15 6.20 -2.16
CA LEU A 28 3.56 6.59 -2.05
C LEU A 28 3.81 7.14 -0.66
N GLU A 29 4.53 6.40 0.16
CA GLU A 29 4.85 6.81 1.51
C GLU A 29 6.15 7.62 1.51
N ALA A 30 6.13 8.82 2.10
CA ALA A 30 7.27 9.73 2.10
C ALA A 30 8.42 9.14 2.92
N PHE A 31 9.48 8.71 2.25
CA PHE A 31 10.63 8.09 2.90
C PHE A 31 11.94 8.75 2.46
N ARG A 32 12.63 9.38 3.41
CA ARG A 32 13.83 10.20 3.14
C ARG A 32 15.16 9.47 3.34
N ARG A 33 15.18 8.30 3.99
CA ARG A 33 16.42 7.53 4.21
C ARG A 33 16.86 6.78 2.96
N ARG A 34 18.12 6.29 2.98
CA ARG A 34 18.66 5.44 1.91
C ARG A 34 17.98 4.07 1.96
N CYS A 35 17.29 3.75 0.89
CA CYS A 35 16.52 2.53 0.74
C CYS A 35 16.51 2.16 -0.74
N GLY A 36 16.78 0.89 -1.06
CA GLY A 36 16.92 0.42 -2.44
C GLY A 36 15.61 0.47 -3.24
N PHE A 37 14.47 0.43 -2.56
CA PHE A 37 13.12 0.43 -3.15
C PHE A 37 12.46 1.82 -3.14
N ARG A 38 13.26 2.88 -3.04
CA ARG A 38 12.77 4.27 -3.13
C ARG A 38 12.51 4.63 -4.60
N GLN A 39 11.28 5.05 -4.90
CA GLN A 39 10.89 5.55 -6.22
C GLN A 39 10.68 7.07 -6.22
N TYR A 40 10.85 7.65 -7.40
CA TYR A 40 10.55 9.06 -7.67
C TYR A 40 9.26 9.17 -8.49
N ILE A 41 8.30 9.95 -8.01
CA ILE A 41 7.03 10.24 -8.70
C ILE A 41 6.83 11.76 -8.72
N PRO A 42 6.99 12.43 -9.87
CA PRO A 42 7.03 13.90 -9.94
C PRO A 42 5.68 14.56 -9.60
N ASN A 43 4.57 13.88 -9.86
CA ASN A 43 3.22 14.42 -9.68
C ASN A 43 2.65 14.28 -8.26
N LYS A 44 3.39 13.64 -7.33
CA LYS A 44 2.95 13.50 -5.94
C LYS A 44 3.59 14.56 -5.04
N PRO A 45 2.90 15.00 -3.97
CA PRO A 45 3.40 16.05 -3.07
C PRO A 45 4.74 15.67 -2.43
N SER A 46 4.91 14.40 -2.05
CA SER A 46 6.24 13.85 -1.76
C SER A 46 6.78 13.17 -3.00
N LYS A 47 7.78 13.78 -3.65
CA LYS A 47 8.32 13.24 -4.91
C LYS A 47 9.14 11.96 -4.72
N TYR A 48 9.70 11.74 -3.54
CA TYR A 48 10.51 10.56 -3.25
C TYR A 48 9.87 9.75 -2.11
N GLY A 49 9.73 8.45 -2.31
CA GLY A 49 9.09 7.60 -1.31
C GLY A 49 9.16 6.13 -1.65
N ILE A 50 8.55 5.31 -0.79
CA ILE A 50 8.34 3.89 -1.03
C ILE A 50 6.98 3.74 -1.71
N LYS A 51 6.99 3.23 -2.95
CA LYS A 51 5.75 2.93 -3.69
C LYS A 51 5.21 1.59 -3.20
N MET A 52 3.95 1.57 -2.81
CA MET A 52 3.20 0.38 -2.44
C MET A 52 1.92 0.35 -3.27
N LEU A 53 1.54 -0.84 -3.75
CA LEU A 53 0.25 -1.06 -4.37
C LEU A 53 -0.72 -1.47 -3.27
N ALA A 54 -1.84 -0.77 -3.17
CA ALA A 54 -2.87 -1.00 -2.19
C ALA A 54 -4.17 -1.33 -2.91
N LEU A 55 -4.88 -2.32 -2.39
CA LEU A 55 -6.21 -2.70 -2.84
C LEU A 55 -7.19 -2.10 -1.84
N ALA A 56 -8.01 -1.14 -2.27
CA ALA A 56 -8.98 -0.45 -1.42
C ALA A 56 -10.40 -0.81 -1.83
N ASP A 57 -11.23 -1.18 -0.85
CA ASP A 57 -12.67 -1.37 -1.08
C ASP A 57 -13.38 -0.01 -1.11
N SER A 58 -14.20 0.20 -2.13
CA SER A 58 -14.91 1.47 -2.35
C SER A 58 -15.94 1.80 -1.28
N LYS A 59 -16.50 0.79 -0.58
CA LYS A 59 -17.57 1.00 0.41
C LYS A 59 -17.05 1.23 1.81
N THR A 60 -16.02 0.49 2.21
CA THR A 60 -15.48 0.50 3.57
C THR A 60 -14.20 1.33 3.67
N PHE A 61 -13.61 1.73 2.52
CA PHE A 61 -12.30 2.40 2.43
C PHE A 61 -11.19 1.62 3.14
N CYS A 62 -11.41 0.34 3.40
CA CYS A 62 -10.43 -0.54 4.02
C CYS A 62 -9.44 -1.01 2.95
N VAL A 63 -8.17 -1.07 3.35
CA VAL A 63 -7.01 -1.54 2.56
C VAL A 63 -6.51 -2.84 3.17
#